data_AF-A0A2L2WV24-F1
#
_entry.id   AF-A0A2L2WV24-F1
#
_cell.length_a   1.000
_cell.length_b   1.000
_cell.length_c   1.000
_cell.angle_alpha   90.00
_cell.angle_beta   90.00
_cell.angle_gamma   90.00
#
_symmetry.space_group_name_H-M   'P 1'
#
loop_
_entity.id
_entity.type
_entity.pdbx_description
1 polymer ?
#
loop_
_entity_poly.entity_id
_entity_poly.type
_entity_poly.pdbx_seq_one_letter_code
_entity_poly.pdbx_strand_id
1 'polypeptide(L)'
;MAYNRFLTNRDYCSIATEEHMKQIIRDVPDRIPQAEQRAEMQILEYLDQYYEIEKILAVGKNIREYNVGVSYPGQVWIRKDEEIYKHLFRVERKI
;
A
#
# COMPACT_ATOMS: atom_id res chain seq x y z
N MET A 1 -12.59 -9.02 22.97
CA MET A 1 -12.76 -9.56 21.62
C MET A 1 -11.52 -10.36 21.27
N ALA A 2 -11.64 -11.55 20.67
CA ALA A 2 -10.47 -12.35 20.28
C ALA A 2 -9.77 -11.69 19.08
N TYR A 3 -8.44 -11.69 19.07
CA TYR A 3 -7.66 -11.20 17.93
C TYR A 3 -7.86 -12.12 16.72
N ASN A 4 -8.28 -11.56 15.58
CA ASN A 4 -8.44 -12.30 14.34
C ASN A 4 -7.08 -12.38 13.64
N ARG A 5 -6.50 -13.57 13.63
CA ARG A 5 -5.19 -13.83 13.03
C ARG A 5 -5.27 -13.78 11.51
N PHE A 6 -4.23 -13.22 10.89
CA PHE A 6 -4.08 -13.20 9.43
C PHE A 6 -3.43 -14.47 8.88
N LEU A 7 -2.59 -15.12 9.68
CA LEU A 7 -1.80 -16.29 9.28
C LEU A 7 -2.21 -17.53 10.09
N THR A 8 -2.15 -18.68 9.43
CA THR A 8 -2.38 -19.98 10.07
C THR A 8 -1.07 -20.54 10.61
N ASN A 9 -1.14 -21.48 11.56
CA ASN A 9 0.07 -22.17 12.07
C ASN A 9 0.83 -22.89 10.94
N ARG A 10 0.14 -23.34 9.89
CA ARG A 10 0.77 -23.97 8.72
C ARG A 10 1.65 -23.01 7.94
N ASP A 11 1.26 -21.74 7.86
CA ASP A 11 2.05 -20.71 7.19
C ASP A 11 3.38 -20.48 7.92
N TYR A 12 3.37 -20.48 9.25
CA TYR A 12 4.61 -20.46 10.04
C TYR A 12 5.46 -21.71 9.83
N CYS A 13 4.83 -22.88 9.74
CA CYS A 13 5.51 -24.14 9.48
C CYS A 13 6.13 -24.25 8.07
N SER A 14 5.79 -23.35 7.15
CA SER A 14 6.43 -23.26 5.83
C SER A 14 7.80 -22.59 5.88
N ILE A 15 8.05 -21.78 6.92
CA ILE A 15 9.28 -21.00 7.10
C ILE A 15 10.20 -21.67 8.14
N ALA A 16 9.62 -22.27 9.17
CA ALA A 16 10.34 -22.93 10.26
C ALA A 16 9.68 -24.27 10.63
N THR A 17 10.44 -25.19 11.24
CA THR A 17 9.84 -26.43 11.76
C THR A 17 8.98 -26.15 12.99
N GLU A 18 8.04 -27.05 13.30
CA GLU A 18 7.17 -26.92 14.48
C GLU A 18 7.98 -26.86 15.79
N GLU A 19 9.03 -27.67 15.91
CA GLU A 19 9.92 -27.64 17.07
C GLU A 19 10.63 -26.28 17.21
N HIS A 20 11.10 -25.71 16.09
CA HIS A 20 11.72 -24.39 16.10
C HIS A 20 10.72 -23.31 16.50
N MET A 21 9.48 -23.38 16.00
CA MET A 21 8.42 -22.47 16.40
C MET A 21 8.12 -22.57 17.90
N LYS A 22 8.03 -23.78 18.47
CA LYS A 22 7.85 -24.00 19.92
C LYS A 22 8.98 -23.37 20.74
N GLN A 23 10.22 -23.46 20.27
CA GLN A 23 11.36 -22.80 20.92
C GLN A 23 11.24 -21.27 20.87
N ILE A 24 10.87 -20.69 19.73
CA ILE A 24 10.67 -19.24 19.56
C ILE A 24 9.59 -18.74 20.54
N ILE A 25 8.44 -19.41 20.57
CA ILE A 25 7.32 -19.01 21.45
C ILE A 25 7.52 -19.47 22.89
N ARG A 26 8.60 -20.21 23.19
CA ARG A 26 8.85 -20.90 24.47
C ARG A 26 7.60 -21.67 24.95
N ASP A 27 6.96 -22.36 24.01
CA ASP A 27 5.72 -23.12 24.19
C ASP A 27 4.53 -22.32 24.76
N VAL A 28 4.54 -20.98 24.61
CA VAL A 28 3.41 -20.11 25.00
C VAL A 28 2.62 -19.73 23.75
N PRO A 29 1.46 -20.37 23.47
CA PRO A 29 0.73 -20.18 22.21
C PRO A 29 0.24 -18.75 21.99
N ASP A 30 -0.08 -18.02 23.07
CA ASP A 30 -0.55 -16.63 23.01
C ASP A 30 0.50 -15.64 22.46
N ARG A 31 1.76 -16.04 22.37
CA ARG A 31 2.81 -15.18 21.81
C ARG A 31 2.70 -14.97 20.32
N ILE A 32 2.13 -15.93 19.57
CA ILE A 32 1.98 -15.76 18.12
C ILE A 32 0.96 -14.65 17.82
N PRO A 33 -0.28 -14.68 18.36
CA PRO A 33 -1.23 -13.57 18.23
C PRO A 33 -0.65 -12.21 18.65
N GLN A 34 0.10 -12.15 19.76
CA GLN A 34 0.71 -10.90 20.23
C GLN A 34 1.78 -10.37 19.27
N ALA A 35 2.59 -11.26 18.69
CA ALA A 35 3.60 -10.88 17.71
C ALA A 35 2.96 -10.39 16.39
N GLU A 36 1.92 -11.08 15.93
CA GLU A 36 1.12 -10.67 14.76
C GLU A 36 0.54 -9.26 14.96
N GLN A 37 -0.10 -9.02 16.10
CA GLN A 37 -0.69 -7.71 16.40
C GLN A 37 0.35 -6.58 16.44
N ARG A 38 1.55 -6.85 16.98
CA ARG A 38 2.65 -5.86 16.99
C ARG A 38 3.18 -5.57 15.58
N ALA A 39 3.33 -6.61 14.76
CA ALA A 39 3.78 -6.46 13.38
C ALA A 39 2.76 -5.69 12.54
N GLU A 40 1.46 -5.96 12.74
CA GLU A 40 0.37 -5.22 12.11
C GLU A 40 0.41 -3.73 12.47
N MET A 41 0.53 -3.40 13.76
CA MET A 41 0.62 -2.02 14.21
C MET A 41 1.83 -1.30 13.60
N GLN A 42 2.98 -1.97 13.54
CA GLN A 42 4.19 -1.43 12.93
C GLN A 42 4.02 -1.17 11.42
N ILE A 43 3.38 -2.09 10.69
CA ILE A 43 3.09 -1.90 9.26
C ILE A 43 2.13 -0.72 9.07
N LEU A 44 1.07 -0.63 9.88
CA LEU A 44 0.11 0.48 9.81
C LEU A 44 0.77 1.82 10.10
N GLU A 45 1.59 1.92 11.15
CA GLU A 45 2.36 3.12 11.47
C GLU A 45 3.31 3.50 10.34
N TYR A 46 4.00 2.52 9.74
CA TYR A 46 4.87 2.76 8.59
C TYR A 46 4.07 3.26 7.37
N LEU A 47 2.93 2.63 7.07
CA LEU A 47 2.10 3.04 5.94
C LEU A 47 1.53 4.44 6.15
N ASP A 48 1.06 4.76 7.35
CA ASP A 48 0.53 6.08 7.70
C ASP A 48 1.59 7.18 7.62
N GLN A 49 2.81 6.90 8.09
CA GLN A 49 3.90 7.88 8.10
C GLN A 49 4.58 8.08 6.75
N TYR A 50 4.73 7.01 5.95
CA TYR A 50 5.58 7.03 4.76
C TYR A 50 4.81 6.99 3.45
N TYR A 51 3.60 6.48 3.43
CA TYR A 51 2.74 6.59 2.26
C TYR A 51 1.86 7.82 2.41
N GLU A 52 2.08 8.83 1.57
CA GLU A 52 1.16 9.96 1.43
C GLU A 52 -0.12 9.49 0.70
N ILE A 53 -0.84 8.53 1.29
CA ILE A 53 -2.07 7.96 0.73
C ILE A 53 -3.04 9.10 0.41
N GLU A 54 -3.12 10.11 1.28
CA GLU A 54 -3.89 11.33 1.03
C GLU A 54 -3.47 12.09 -0.21
N LYS A 55 -2.17 12.18 -0.51
CA LYS A 55 -1.65 12.85 -1.71
C LYS A 55 -1.94 12.04 -2.97
N ILE A 56 -1.78 10.72 -2.93
CA ILE A 56 -2.17 9.84 -4.03
C ILE A 56 -3.68 9.94 -4.27
N LEU A 57 -4.48 9.94 -3.21
CA LEU A 57 -5.93 10.12 -3.28
C LEU A 57 -6.28 11.52 -3.80
N ALA A 58 -5.54 12.55 -3.41
CA ALA A 58 -5.71 13.91 -3.91
C ALA A 58 -5.40 14.01 -5.41
N VAL A 59 -4.41 13.28 -5.93
CA VAL A 59 -4.18 13.20 -7.39
C VAL A 59 -5.43 12.66 -8.09
N GLY A 60 -6.02 11.57 -7.59
CA GLY A 60 -7.27 11.02 -8.14
C GLY A 60 -8.47 11.98 -8.03
N LYS A 61 -8.65 12.63 -6.87
CA LYS A 61 -9.73 13.61 -6.64
C LYS A 61 -9.60 14.87 -7.50
N ASN A 62 -8.38 15.21 -7.93
CA ASN A 62 -8.11 16.41 -8.73
C ASN A 62 -8.16 16.15 -10.25
N ILE A 63 -8.53 14.96 -10.71
CA ILE A 63 -8.77 14.71 -12.13
C ILE A 63 -9.99 15.53 -12.57
N ARG A 64 -9.79 16.45 -13.52
CA ARG A 64 -10.82 17.32 -14.09
C ARG A 64 -11.14 16.93 -15.53
N GLU A 65 -12.29 17.38 -16.02
CA GLU A 65 -12.67 17.22 -17.42
C GLU A 65 -11.73 18.00 -18.34
N TYR A 66 -11.48 17.41 -19.51
CA TYR A 66 -10.70 18.00 -20.57
C TYR A 66 -11.41 19.24 -21.11
N ASN A 67 -10.66 20.33 -21.20
CA ASN A 67 -11.10 21.60 -21.72
C ASN A 67 -10.07 22.10 -22.74
N VAL A 68 -10.53 22.38 -23.96
CA VAL A 68 -9.69 22.84 -25.08
C VAL A 68 -9.04 24.21 -24.80
N GLY A 69 -9.64 25.03 -23.94
CA GLY A 69 -9.10 26.35 -23.55
C GLY A 69 -8.05 26.31 -22.45
N VAL A 70 -7.70 25.12 -21.92
CA VAL A 70 -6.74 24.97 -20.82
C VAL A 70 -5.49 24.27 -21.34
N SER A 71 -4.32 24.88 -21.10
CA SER A 71 -3.03 24.22 -21.29
C SER A 71 -2.65 23.44 -20.04
N TYR A 72 -2.47 22.12 -20.18
CA TYR A 72 -2.19 21.24 -19.06
C TYR A 72 -0.68 21.06 -18.83
N PRO A 73 -0.21 21.02 -17.57
CA PRO A 73 1.18 20.67 -17.27
C PRO A 73 1.49 19.24 -17.68
N GLY A 74 2.78 18.93 -17.89
CA GLY A 74 3.23 17.56 -18.07
C GLY A 74 2.91 16.68 -16.85
N GLN A 75 2.62 15.40 -17.10
CA GLN A 75 2.36 14.36 -16.10
C GLN A 75 1.06 14.51 -15.30
N VAL A 76 0.14 15.38 -15.72
CA VAL A 76 -1.18 15.55 -15.09
C VAL A 76 -2.19 14.58 -15.68
N TRP A 77 -3.15 14.15 -14.87
CA TRP A 77 -4.26 13.27 -15.27
C TRP A 77 -5.52 14.08 -15.57
N ILE A 78 -6.20 13.77 -16.68
CA ILE A 78 -7.36 14.50 -17.18
C ILE A 78 -8.40 13.48 -17.64
N ARG A 79 -9.68 13.76 -17.38
CA ARG A 79 -10.80 12.95 -17.87
C ARG A 79 -11.31 13.48 -19.21
N LYS A 80 -11.45 12.61 -20.21
CA LYS A 80 -12.03 12.96 -21.51
C LYS A 80 -12.82 11.76 -22.02
N ASP A 81 -14.04 11.97 -22.51
CA ASP A 81 -14.88 10.91 -23.08
C ASP A 81 -15.01 9.69 -22.15
N GLU A 82 -15.26 9.95 -20.86
CA GLU A 82 -15.35 8.96 -19.76
C GLU A 82 -14.06 8.20 -19.41
N GLU A 83 -12.98 8.39 -20.17
CA GLU A 83 -11.69 7.78 -19.92
C GLU A 83 -10.70 8.75 -19.25
N ILE A 84 -9.66 8.20 -18.62
CA ILE A 84 -8.61 8.96 -17.95
C ILE A 84 -7.33 8.90 -18.78
N TYR A 85 -6.83 10.08 -19.15
CA TYR A 85 -5.62 10.25 -19.94
C TYR A 85 -4.53 10.92 -19.11
N LYS A 86 -3.27 10.54 -19.35
CA LYS A 86 -2.09 11.22 -18.79
C LYS A 86 -1.52 12.18 -19.82
N HIS A 87 -1.45 13.46 -19.48
CA HIS A 87 -0.84 14.47 -20.33
C HIS A 87 0.68 14.29 -20.34
N LEU A 88 1.26 13.99 -21.50
CA LEU A 88 2.70 13.81 -21.65
C LEU A 88 3.34 15.13 -22.10
N PHE A 89 4.43 15.53 -21.43
CA PHE A 89 5.20 16.68 -21.87
C PHE A 89 6.00 16.31 -23.12
N ARG A 90 5.86 17.07 -24.21
CA ARG A 90 6.68 16.89 -25.39
C ARG A 90 8.05 17.54 -25.16
N VAL A 91 9.08 16.73 -24.95
CA VAL A 91 10.46 17.22 -24.99
C VAL A 91 10.87 17.29 -26.45
N GLU A 92 10.96 18.49 -27.01
CA GLU A 92 11.65 18.69 -28.29
C GLU A 92 13.12 18.33 -28.08
N ARG A 93 13.59 17.26 -28.73
CA ARG A 93 15.02 16.98 -28.83
C ARG A 93 15.63 18.13 -29.63
N LYS A 94 16.42 18.98 -28.99
CA LYS A 94 17.34 19.86 -29.71
C LYS A 94 18.32 18.95 -30.49
N ILE A 95 18.31 19.12 -31.81
CA ILE A 95 19.29 18.56 -32.74
C ILE A 95 20.63 19.24 -32.50
#